data_AF-A0A2A8UUJ4-F1
#
_entry.id   AF-A0A2A8UUJ4-F1
#
_cell.length_a   1.000
_cell.length_b   1.000
_cell.length_c   1.000
_cell.angle_alpha   90.00
_cell.angle_beta   90.00
_cell.angle_gamma   90.00
#
_symmetry.space_group_name_H-M   'P 1'
#
loop_
_entity.id
_entity.type
_entity.pdbx_description
1 polymer ?
#
loop_
_entity_poly.entity_id
_entity_poly.type
_entity_poly.pdbx_seq_one_letter_code
_entity_poly.pdbx_strand_id
1 'polypeptide(L)'
;MTTKLYGARCNELKGYRLMEGRDSYNHYFGGQDCNLPICKLCGEKMHQIICFDLKDKRLEELKNGALDILPFVSCLNCAMVWEPQYFQLSDGGKTVQIIKQDNVEEWVMEEEYKLPVPLPKTNVNLINMKNKDIPTDEDSYWEAFDLFGSEYVCRLLGSPLYSDLPEDLACPSCSKEMQYVATIAQDIGERKRISVVDFQFGEMHIYFYLCKDCSVIKTEIQST
;
A
#
# COMPACT_ATOMS: atom_id res chain seq x y z
N MET A 1 25.50 6.72 3.57
CA MET A 1 25.40 6.99 2.13
C MET A 1 24.03 7.59 1.89
N THR A 2 23.94 8.79 1.32
CA THR A 2 22.66 9.40 0.96
C THR A 2 21.98 8.54 -0.09
N THR A 3 20.87 7.90 0.29
CA THR A 3 20.05 7.11 -0.63
C THR A 3 19.38 8.08 -1.60
N LYS A 4 19.96 8.27 -2.79
CA LYS A 4 19.32 9.06 -3.86
C LYS A 4 17.97 8.45 -4.28
N LEU A 5 16.92 9.24 -4.32
CA LEU A 5 15.56 8.78 -4.66
C LEU A 5 15.43 8.28 -6.11
N TYR A 6 16.38 8.66 -6.96
CA TYR A 6 16.48 8.29 -8.37
C TYR A 6 17.90 7.89 -8.75
N GLY A 7 18.06 7.24 -9.91
CA GLY A 7 19.36 6.92 -10.50
C GLY A 7 19.41 5.55 -11.17
N ALA A 8 20.53 5.23 -11.80
CA ALA A 8 20.69 4.00 -12.58
C ALA A 8 20.38 2.71 -11.78
N ARG A 9 20.61 2.71 -10.46
CA ARG A 9 20.27 1.59 -9.56
C ARG A 9 18.79 1.26 -9.52
N CYS A 10 17.91 2.23 -9.80
CA CYS A 10 16.47 2.02 -9.83
C CYS A 10 16.07 1.07 -10.98
N ASN A 11 16.85 1.03 -12.07
CA ASN A 11 16.63 0.10 -13.18
C ASN A 11 16.90 -1.36 -12.81
N GLU A 12 17.66 -1.61 -11.75
CA GLU A 12 17.97 -2.96 -11.28
C GLU A 12 16.84 -3.53 -10.41
N LEU A 13 15.94 -2.66 -9.92
CA LEU A 13 14.86 -3.02 -9.03
C LEU A 13 13.58 -3.33 -9.82
N LYS A 14 13.18 -4.59 -9.81
CA LYS A 14 11.94 -5.04 -10.48
C LYS A 14 10.73 -4.59 -9.68
N GLY A 15 9.87 -3.80 -10.30
CA GLY A 15 8.60 -3.36 -9.75
C GLY A 15 7.44 -3.60 -10.71
N TYR A 16 6.24 -3.59 -10.16
CA TYR A 16 5.00 -3.82 -10.87
C TYR A 16 4.02 -2.68 -10.62
N ARG A 17 3.20 -2.40 -11.63
CA ARG A 17 1.95 -1.66 -11.47
C ARG A 17 0.83 -2.65 -11.23
N LEU A 18 -0.15 -2.22 -10.46
CA LEU A 18 -1.41 -2.91 -10.34
C LEU A 18 -2.45 -2.27 -11.27
N MET A 19 -3.15 -3.11 -12.04
CA MET A 19 -4.26 -2.70 -12.89
C MET A 19 -5.47 -3.57 -12.62
N GLU A 20 -6.67 -3.01 -12.71
CA GLU A 20 -7.89 -3.83 -12.70
C GLU A 20 -7.88 -4.83 -13.87
N GLY A 21 -8.19 -6.10 -13.56
CA GLY A 21 -8.11 -7.18 -14.53
C GLY A 21 -7.84 -8.54 -13.90
N ARG A 22 -7.82 -9.59 -14.72
CA ARG A 22 -7.49 -10.94 -14.26
C ARG A 22 -5.99 -11.19 -14.37
N ASP A 23 -5.46 -11.87 -13.37
CA ASP A 23 -4.11 -12.42 -13.34
C ASP A 23 -4.19 -13.96 -13.26
N SER A 24 -3.06 -14.64 -13.42
CA SER A 24 -2.96 -16.08 -13.13
C SER A 24 -3.01 -16.39 -11.64
N TYR A 25 -2.71 -15.37 -10.81
CA TYR A 25 -2.76 -15.42 -9.35
C TYR A 25 -3.95 -14.61 -8.82
N ASN A 26 -4.40 -14.92 -7.60
CA ASN A 26 -5.63 -14.33 -7.06
C ASN A 26 -5.35 -13.03 -6.30
N HIS A 27 -4.84 -12.01 -7.01
CA HIS A 27 -4.70 -10.66 -6.48
C HIS A 27 -6.03 -9.91 -6.60
N TYR A 28 -6.38 -9.10 -5.60
CA TYR A 28 -7.62 -8.33 -5.65
C TYR A 28 -7.55 -7.03 -4.86
N PHE A 29 -8.30 -6.05 -5.32
CA PHE A 29 -8.62 -4.82 -4.59
C PHE A 29 -9.88 -5.04 -3.76
N GLY A 30 -9.95 -4.41 -2.59
CA GLY A 30 -11.11 -4.43 -1.71
C GLY A 30 -11.44 -5.81 -1.13
N GLY A 31 -12.71 -6.01 -0.78
CA GLY A 31 -13.23 -7.24 -0.19
C GLY A 31 -13.07 -7.33 1.32
N GLN A 32 -13.53 -8.45 1.89
CA GLN A 32 -13.55 -8.71 3.33
C GLN A 32 -13.12 -10.14 3.67
N ASP A 33 -12.18 -10.67 2.91
CA ASP A 33 -11.71 -12.05 3.11
C ASP A 33 -10.81 -12.19 4.34
N CYS A 34 -10.23 -11.08 4.83
CA CYS A 34 -9.48 -11.05 6.08
C CYS A 34 -10.35 -10.68 7.28
N ASN A 35 -10.00 -11.21 8.44
CA ASN A 35 -10.48 -10.74 9.73
C ASN A 35 -9.75 -9.44 10.09
N LEU A 36 -10.41 -8.32 9.83
CA LEU A 36 -9.89 -6.97 10.01
C LEU A 36 -10.28 -6.39 11.37
N PRO A 37 -9.39 -5.64 12.03
CA PRO A 37 -9.70 -4.99 13.30
C PRO A 37 -10.64 -3.79 13.08
N ILE A 38 -11.28 -3.33 14.16
CA ILE A 38 -12.11 -2.13 14.17
C ILE A 38 -11.22 -0.92 14.48
N CYS A 39 -11.38 0.16 13.71
CA CYS A 39 -10.74 1.44 13.97
C CYS A 39 -11.31 2.06 15.25
N LYS A 40 -10.43 2.38 16.20
CA LYS A 40 -10.81 2.98 17.49
C LYS A 40 -11.44 4.37 17.35
N LEU A 41 -11.18 5.09 16.26
CA LEU A 41 -11.65 6.47 16.06
C LEU A 41 -13.04 6.51 15.41
N CYS A 42 -13.22 5.89 14.25
CA CYS A 42 -14.50 5.95 13.53
C CYS A 42 -15.45 4.78 13.84
N GLY A 43 -14.98 3.73 14.53
CA GLY A 43 -15.79 2.56 14.88
C GLY A 43 -16.04 1.57 13.74
N GLU A 44 -15.56 1.87 12.52
CA GLU A 44 -15.67 0.99 11.35
C GLU A 44 -14.53 -0.03 11.30
N LYS A 45 -14.74 -1.13 10.58
CA LYS A 45 -13.62 -2.04 10.26
C LYS A 45 -12.58 -1.32 9.41
N MET A 46 -11.30 -1.63 9.61
CA MET A 46 -10.24 -1.17 8.70
C MET A 46 -10.54 -1.58 7.27
N HIS A 47 -10.12 -0.75 6.31
CA HIS A 47 -10.26 -1.10 4.89
C HIS A 47 -9.15 -2.09 4.54
N GLN A 48 -9.52 -3.20 3.92
CA GLN A 48 -8.58 -3.98 3.12
C GLN A 48 -8.52 -3.34 1.74
N ILE A 49 -7.40 -2.71 1.42
CA ILE A 49 -7.25 -1.93 0.20
C ILE A 49 -6.88 -2.86 -0.96
N ILE A 50 -5.83 -3.65 -0.78
CA ILE A 50 -5.33 -4.61 -1.77
C ILE A 50 -4.91 -5.87 -1.03
N CYS A 51 -5.13 -7.03 -1.62
CA CYS A 51 -4.65 -8.30 -1.10
C CYS A 51 -3.89 -9.05 -2.19
N PHE A 52 -2.64 -9.39 -1.91
CA PHE A 52 -1.77 -10.11 -2.83
C PHE A 52 -1.72 -11.60 -2.49
N ASP A 53 -1.82 -12.42 -3.53
CA ASP A 53 -1.56 -13.85 -3.46
C ASP A 53 -0.05 -14.10 -3.45
N LEU A 54 0.49 -14.54 -2.31
CA LEU A 54 1.92 -14.80 -2.19
C LEU A 54 2.34 -16.08 -2.88
N LYS A 55 1.45 -16.88 -3.49
CA LYS A 55 1.88 -17.97 -4.39
C LYS A 55 2.50 -17.43 -5.68
N ASP A 56 2.30 -16.15 -5.99
CA ASP A 56 2.92 -15.48 -7.11
C ASP A 56 4.44 -15.44 -6.99
N LYS A 57 5.13 -16.03 -7.96
CA LYS A 57 6.60 -16.07 -8.02
C LYS A 57 7.23 -14.69 -8.21
N ARG A 58 6.46 -13.72 -8.72
CA ARG A 58 6.90 -12.31 -8.81
C ARG A 58 7.12 -11.68 -7.43
N LEU A 59 6.47 -12.24 -6.39
CA LEU A 59 6.50 -11.76 -5.01
C LEU A 59 7.37 -12.62 -4.09
N GLU A 60 8.29 -13.41 -4.67
CA GLU A 60 9.14 -14.34 -3.92
C GLU A 60 9.92 -13.65 -2.80
N GLU A 61 10.38 -12.42 -3.01
CA GLU A 61 11.14 -11.66 -2.03
C GLU A 61 10.34 -11.30 -0.77
N LEU A 62 9.01 -11.29 -0.85
CA LEU A 62 8.09 -10.99 0.25
C LEU A 62 7.72 -12.24 1.07
N LYS A 63 8.01 -13.45 0.56
CA LYS A 63 7.67 -14.69 1.24
C LYS A 63 8.53 -14.89 2.49
N ASN A 64 7.89 -15.40 3.54
CA ASN A 64 8.53 -15.82 4.78
C ASN A 64 8.08 -17.22 5.25
N GLY A 65 7.27 -17.93 4.44
CA GLY A 65 6.70 -19.23 4.78
C GLY A 65 5.54 -19.21 5.79
N ALA A 66 5.26 -18.06 6.41
CA ALA A 66 4.15 -17.89 7.36
C ALA A 66 2.89 -17.28 6.72
N LEU A 67 3.04 -16.59 5.59
CA LEU A 67 1.97 -15.88 4.89
C LEU A 67 1.65 -16.55 3.54
N ASP A 68 0.37 -16.79 3.29
CA ASP A 68 -0.19 -17.22 2.00
C ASP A 68 -0.69 -16.02 1.19
N ILE A 69 -1.17 -14.99 1.90
CA ILE A 69 -1.63 -13.73 1.34
C ILE A 69 -1.00 -12.55 2.09
N LEU A 70 -0.94 -11.39 1.43
CA LEU A 70 -0.48 -10.15 2.02
C LEU A 70 -1.55 -9.07 1.86
N PRO A 71 -2.38 -8.81 2.88
CA PRO A 71 -3.36 -7.73 2.85
C PRO A 71 -2.71 -6.39 3.22
N PHE A 72 -3.00 -5.37 2.44
CA PHE A 72 -2.73 -3.97 2.77
C PHE A 72 -3.97 -3.35 3.39
N VAL A 73 -3.78 -2.76 4.56
CA VAL A 73 -4.86 -2.34 5.45
C VAL A 73 -4.61 -0.93 5.97
N SER A 74 -5.66 -0.12 6.04
CA SER A 74 -5.65 1.19 6.68
C SER A 74 -7.07 1.68 6.93
N CYS A 75 -7.25 2.67 7.81
CA CYS A 75 -8.54 3.35 7.94
C CYS A 75 -8.62 4.58 7.04
N LEU A 76 -9.23 4.47 5.86
CA LEU A 76 -9.29 5.58 4.89
C LEU A 76 -10.35 6.66 5.21
N ASN A 77 -11.18 6.47 6.23
CA ASN A 77 -12.31 7.35 6.54
C ASN A 77 -12.10 8.22 7.79
N CYS A 78 -10.89 8.28 8.35
CA CYS A 78 -10.60 9.12 9.49
C CYS A 78 -9.10 9.44 9.62
N ALA A 79 -8.78 10.34 10.54
CA ALA A 79 -7.43 10.82 10.82
C ALA A 79 -6.41 9.72 11.19
N MET A 80 -6.87 8.51 11.52
CA MET A 80 -6.00 7.38 11.88
C MET A 80 -5.02 7.00 10.76
N VAL A 81 -5.32 7.37 9.52
CA VAL A 81 -4.43 7.15 8.36
C VAL A 81 -3.20 8.07 8.35
N TRP A 82 -3.27 9.22 9.02
CA TRP A 82 -2.21 10.23 8.96
C TRP A 82 -0.97 9.86 9.76
N GLU A 83 -1.13 9.05 10.80
CA GLU A 83 -0.04 8.55 11.62
C GLU A 83 0.39 7.12 11.22
N PRO A 84 1.64 6.72 11.53
CA PRO A 84 2.07 5.35 11.30
C PRO A 84 1.23 4.32 12.05
N GLN A 85 0.82 3.28 11.33
CA GLN A 85 0.02 2.18 11.84
C GLN A 85 0.78 0.87 11.67
N TYR A 86 0.78 0.03 12.71
CA TYR A 86 1.48 -1.24 12.75
C TYR A 86 0.48 -2.38 12.95
N PHE A 87 0.55 -3.37 12.08
CA PHE A 87 -0.36 -4.52 12.08
C PHE A 87 0.40 -5.84 12.12
N GLN A 88 0.01 -6.72 13.03
CA GLN A 88 0.46 -8.10 13.07
C GLN A 88 -0.40 -8.92 12.11
N LEU A 89 0.25 -9.68 11.23
CA LEU A 89 -0.41 -10.68 10.40
C LEU A 89 -0.25 -12.07 11.01
N SER A 90 -1.31 -12.87 10.89
CA SER A 90 -1.35 -14.28 11.31
C SER A 90 -2.32 -15.08 10.45
N ASP A 91 -2.36 -16.40 10.64
CA ASP A 91 -3.26 -17.31 9.90
C ASP A 91 -3.10 -17.19 8.37
N GLY A 92 -1.86 -17.38 7.89
CA GLY A 92 -1.54 -17.21 6.46
C GLY A 92 -1.73 -15.78 5.95
N GLY A 93 -1.88 -14.79 6.82
CA GLY A 93 -2.18 -13.40 6.48
C GLY A 93 -3.65 -13.02 6.57
N LYS A 94 -4.55 -13.96 6.88
CA LYS A 94 -6.00 -13.70 6.95
C LYS A 94 -6.44 -12.97 8.21
N THR A 95 -5.65 -13.00 9.28
CA THR A 95 -5.98 -12.29 10.52
C THR A 95 -5.04 -11.11 10.71
N VAL A 96 -5.62 -9.93 10.80
CA VAL A 96 -4.93 -8.65 10.99
C VAL A 96 -5.22 -8.12 12.39
N GLN A 97 -4.19 -7.81 13.16
CA GLN A 97 -4.32 -7.26 14.50
C GLN A 97 -3.53 -5.95 14.63
N ILE A 98 -4.11 -4.95 15.27
CA ILE A 98 -3.40 -3.70 15.56
C ILE A 98 -2.34 -3.96 16.63
N ILE A 99 -1.09 -3.63 16.33
CA ILE A 99 0.00 -3.56 17.30
C ILE A 99 0.07 -2.15 17.88
N LYS A 100 0.07 -1.15 17.00
CA LYS A 100 0.22 0.26 17.35
C LYS A 100 -0.52 1.12 16.33
N GLN A 101 -1.26 2.10 16.83
CA GLN A 101 -1.90 3.15 16.04
C GLN A 101 -1.87 4.42 16.87
N ASP A 102 -1.01 5.34 16.45
CA ASP A 102 -0.98 6.68 17.02
C ASP A 102 -2.03 7.54 16.30
N ASN A 103 -2.45 8.62 16.95
CA ASN A 103 -3.39 9.57 16.38
C ASN A 103 -3.33 10.85 17.20
N VAL A 104 -3.24 11.98 16.51
CA VAL A 104 -3.22 13.31 17.14
C VAL A 104 -4.50 14.10 16.87
N GLU A 105 -5.38 13.62 15.98
CA GLU A 105 -6.61 14.32 15.58
C GLU A 105 -7.89 13.48 15.71
N GLU A 106 -8.97 14.08 16.17
CA GLU A 106 -10.28 13.41 16.24
C GLU A 106 -11.15 13.68 15.01
N TRP A 107 -10.57 13.61 13.81
CA TRP A 107 -11.29 13.87 12.57
C TRP A 107 -11.81 12.58 11.92
N VAL A 108 -13.07 12.60 11.48
CA VAL A 108 -13.76 11.51 10.77
C VAL A 108 -14.42 12.10 9.52
N MET A 109 -14.29 11.39 8.40
CA MET A 109 -14.88 11.78 7.11
C MET A 109 -16.39 11.90 7.22
N GLU A 110 -16.95 12.95 6.60
CA GLU A 110 -18.39 13.13 6.50
C GLU A 110 -19.03 12.00 5.69
N GLU A 111 -20.27 11.63 6.03
CA GLU A 111 -20.94 10.44 5.50
C GLU A 111 -21.00 10.40 3.96
N GLU A 112 -21.17 11.56 3.32
CA GLU A 112 -21.25 11.66 1.86
C GLU A 112 -19.91 11.43 1.13
N TYR A 113 -18.78 11.56 1.83
CA TYR A 113 -17.43 11.35 1.28
C TYR A 113 -16.78 10.06 1.78
N LYS A 114 -17.45 9.29 2.65
CA LYS A 114 -16.89 8.03 3.16
C LYS A 114 -16.72 7.03 2.04
N LEU A 115 -15.55 6.41 2.00
CA LEU A 115 -15.36 5.18 1.26
C LEU A 115 -16.17 4.05 1.91
N PRO A 116 -16.76 3.15 1.13
CA PRO A 116 -17.53 2.03 1.66
C PRO A 116 -16.65 1.09 2.49
N VAL A 117 -17.22 0.56 3.57
CA VAL A 117 -16.63 -0.48 4.41
C VAL A 117 -17.49 -1.74 4.32
N PRO A 118 -17.05 -2.82 3.67
CA PRO A 118 -15.77 -2.99 2.97
C PRO A 118 -15.72 -2.27 1.61
N LEU A 119 -14.51 -2.04 1.11
CA LEU A 119 -14.31 -1.61 -0.29
C LEU A 119 -14.85 -2.70 -1.24
N PRO A 120 -15.56 -2.33 -2.33
CA PRO A 120 -15.99 -3.26 -3.36
C PRO A 120 -14.82 -4.09 -3.89
N LYS A 121 -15.07 -5.39 -4.11
CA LYS A 121 -14.04 -6.32 -4.54
C LYS A 121 -13.93 -6.35 -6.07
N THR A 122 -12.71 -6.26 -6.58
CA THR A 122 -12.40 -6.51 -8.00
C THR A 122 -11.05 -7.22 -8.13
N ASN A 123 -10.88 -8.00 -9.20
CA ASN A 123 -9.60 -8.64 -9.46
C ASN A 123 -8.63 -7.64 -10.06
N VAL A 124 -7.36 -7.83 -9.74
CA VAL A 124 -6.28 -6.98 -10.26
C VAL A 124 -5.15 -7.85 -10.78
N ASN A 125 -4.37 -7.31 -11.70
CA ASN A 125 -3.19 -7.97 -12.23
C ASN A 125 -1.94 -7.12 -12.06
N LEU A 126 -0.79 -7.81 -12.08
CA LEU A 126 0.51 -7.16 -11.98
C LEU A 126 1.12 -7.06 -13.37
N ILE A 127 1.39 -5.84 -13.80
CA ILE A 127 2.14 -5.58 -15.03
C ILE A 127 3.48 -4.96 -14.66
N ASN A 128 4.53 -5.22 -15.43
CA ASN A 128 5.83 -4.62 -15.18
C ASN A 128 5.73 -3.09 -15.20
N MET A 129 6.47 -2.43 -14.32
CA MET A 129 6.71 -1.00 -14.46
C MET A 129 7.33 -0.71 -15.83
N LYS A 130 6.88 0.39 -16.43
CA LYS A 130 7.44 0.97 -17.64
C LYS A 130 8.65 1.82 -17.25
N ASN A 131 9.51 2.12 -18.21
CA ASN A 131 10.69 2.97 -17.97
C ASN A 131 10.33 4.32 -17.34
N LYS A 132 9.21 4.93 -17.76
CA LYS A 132 8.71 6.20 -17.21
C LYS A 132 8.26 6.15 -15.75
N ASP A 133 8.11 4.95 -15.16
CA ASP A 133 7.84 4.82 -13.72
C ASP A 133 9.13 4.71 -12.91
N ILE A 134 10.28 4.51 -13.57
CA ILE A 134 11.55 4.22 -12.91
C ILE A 134 12.45 5.44 -13.09
N PRO A 135 12.47 6.36 -12.12
CA PRO A 135 13.16 7.62 -12.28
C PRO A 135 14.68 7.44 -12.24
N THR A 136 15.35 7.95 -13.26
CA THR A 136 16.82 7.91 -13.38
C THR A 136 17.48 9.26 -13.05
N ASP A 137 16.68 10.31 -13.00
CA ASP A 137 17.05 11.70 -12.72
C ASP A 137 15.85 12.41 -12.04
N GLU A 138 16.01 13.70 -11.74
CA GLU A 138 15.00 14.49 -11.05
C GLU A 138 13.76 14.77 -11.91
N ASP A 139 13.93 15.06 -13.20
CA ASP A 139 12.80 15.34 -14.10
C ASP A 139 11.91 14.10 -14.27
N SER A 140 12.51 12.92 -14.48
CA SER A 140 11.78 11.65 -14.52
C SER A 140 11.16 11.26 -13.19
N TYR A 141 11.65 11.79 -12.07
CA TYR A 141 11.05 11.62 -10.75
C TYR A 141 9.70 12.30 -10.67
N TRP A 142 9.62 13.57 -11.07
CA TRP A 142 8.37 14.33 -11.12
C TRP A 142 7.40 13.76 -12.15
N GLU A 143 7.89 13.33 -13.32
CA GLU A 143 7.05 12.63 -14.29
C GLU A 143 6.44 11.34 -13.69
N ALA A 144 7.23 10.55 -12.96
CA ALA A 144 6.73 9.34 -12.32
C ALA A 144 5.66 9.62 -11.25
N PHE A 145 5.79 10.74 -10.53
CA PHE A 145 4.77 11.24 -9.59
C PHE A 145 3.46 11.62 -10.31
N ASP A 146 3.53 12.40 -11.40
CA ASP A 146 2.35 12.81 -12.17
C ASP A 146 1.58 11.61 -12.77
N LEU A 147 2.31 10.56 -13.12
CA LEU A 147 1.74 9.31 -13.64
C LEU A 147 1.09 8.44 -12.57
N PHE A 148 1.48 8.61 -11.31
CA PHE A 148 0.99 7.81 -10.20
C PHE A 148 -0.34 8.37 -9.69
N GLY A 149 -1.35 7.50 -9.55
CA GLY A 149 -2.74 7.90 -9.32
C GLY A 149 -3.52 8.26 -10.60
N SER A 150 -2.83 8.61 -11.68
CA SER A 150 -3.47 8.90 -12.98
C SER A 150 -3.44 7.70 -13.94
N GLU A 151 -2.32 6.98 -14.04
CA GLU A 151 -2.13 5.83 -14.93
C GLU A 151 -2.25 4.48 -14.22
N TYR A 152 -1.97 4.44 -12.93
CA TYR A 152 -2.02 3.28 -12.05
C TYR A 152 -2.09 3.74 -10.59
N VAL A 153 -2.76 2.97 -9.73
CA VAL A 153 -3.02 3.37 -8.33
C VAL A 153 -2.11 2.69 -7.32
N CYS A 154 -1.41 1.61 -7.72
CA CYS A 154 -0.49 0.93 -6.83
C CYS A 154 0.82 0.58 -7.53
N ARG A 155 1.90 0.98 -6.84
CA ARG A 155 3.30 0.70 -7.14
C ARG A 155 3.74 -0.41 -6.20
N LEU A 156 4.07 -1.59 -6.73
CA LEU A 156 4.43 -2.76 -5.95
C LEU A 156 5.90 -3.13 -6.22
N LEU A 157 6.69 -3.28 -5.17
CA LEU A 157 8.13 -3.50 -5.20
C LEU A 157 8.84 -2.39 -6.02
N GLY A 158 10.10 -2.62 -6.40
CA GLY A 158 10.90 -1.61 -7.09
C GLY A 158 11.36 -0.47 -6.17
N SER A 159 11.82 0.62 -6.77
CA SER A 159 12.14 1.84 -6.00
C SER A 159 10.86 2.58 -5.61
N PRO A 160 10.66 2.97 -4.35
CA PRO A 160 9.55 3.84 -3.95
C PRO A 160 9.67 5.24 -4.57
N LEU A 161 8.54 5.93 -4.68
CA LEU A 161 8.44 7.35 -4.99
C LEU A 161 8.11 8.09 -3.69
N TYR A 162 9.11 8.64 -3.02
CA TYR A 162 8.98 9.41 -1.78
C TYR A 162 8.97 10.92 -2.02
N SER A 163 8.10 11.65 -1.34
CA SER A 163 8.24 13.09 -1.18
C SER A 163 9.41 13.40 -0.24
N ASP A 164 9.48 12.66 0.88
CA ASP A 164 10.56 12.73 1.87
C ASP A 164 11.04 11.33 2.25
N LEU A 165 12.32 11.18 2.62
CA LEU A 165 12.82 9.87 3.07
C LEU A 165 12.07 9.42 4.33
N PRO A 166 11.59 8.16 4.37
CA PRO A 166 10.88 7.67 5.54
C PRO A 166 11.83 7.59 6.73
N GLU A 167 11.31 7.98 7.88
CA GLU A 167 11.98 7.81 9.17
C GLU A 167 11.40 6.60 9.91
N ASP A 168 12.16 6.09 10.88
CA ASP A 168 11.72 5.02 11.78
C ASP A 168 11.12 3.80 11.05
N LEU A 169 11.93 3.15 10.22
CA LEU A 169 11.57 1.88 9.56
C LEU A 169 11.88 0.66 10.44
N ALA A 170 12.13 0.82 11.73
CA ALA A 170 12.42 -0.31 12.61
C ALA A 170 11.14 -1.10 12.94
N CYS A 171 11.18 -2.42 12.78
CA CYS A 171 10.08 -3.27 13.23
C CYS A 171 9.92 -3.17 14.76
N PRO A 172 8.71 -2.92 15.30
CA PRO A 172 8.51 -2.79 16.74
C PRO A 172 8.77 -4.09 17.51
N SER A 173 8.79 -5.24 16.82
CA SER A 173 8.97 -6.56 17.45
C SER A 173 10.42 -7.03 17.48
N CYS A 174 11.23 -6.72 16.45
CA CYS A 174 12.60 -7.23 16.32
C CYS A 174 13.65 -6.17 16.01
N SER A 175 13.26 -4.91 15.88
CA SER A 175 14.10 -3.74 15.59
C SER A 175 14.88 -3.79 14.27
N LYS A 176 14.66 -4.81 13.43
CA LYS A 176 15.20 -4.87 12.07
C LYS A 176 14.46 -3.87 11.18
N GLU A 177 15.18 -3.30 10.23
CA GLU A 177 14.61 -2.43 9.20
C GLU A 177 13.56 -3.17 8.37
N MET A 178 12.39 -2.56 8.23
CA MET A 178 11.27 -3.07 7.45
C MET A 178 11.48 -2.74 5.98
N GLN A 179 11.24 -3.72 5.11
CA GLN A 179 11.42 -3.50 3.67
C GLN A 179 10.21 -2.75 3.11
N TYR A 180 10.44 -1.81 2.20
CA TYR A 180 9.38 -1.26 1.36
C TYR A 180 8.71 -2.38 0.56
N VAL A 181 7.38 -2.35 0.48
CA VAL A 181 6.61 -3.30 -0.33
C VAL A 181 5.82 -2.59 -1.40
N ALA A 182 5.09 -1.53 -1.05
CA ALA A 182 4.25 -0.84 -2.02
C ALA A 182 3.90 0.58 -1.61
N THR A 183 3.48 1.36 -2.59
CA THR A 183 2.80 2.63 -2.41
C THR A 183 1.45 2.58 -3.11
N ILE A 184 0.43 3.19 -2.50
CA ILE A 184 -0.90 3.36 -3.08
C ILE A 184 -1.22 4.84 -3.18
N ALA A 185 -1.69 5.28 -4.34
CA ALA A 185 -2.26 6.59 -4.60
C ALA A 185 -3.77 6.49 -4.79
N GLN A 186 -4.46 7.61 -4.65
CA GLN A 186 -5.86 7.74 -5.04
C GLN A 186 -6.03 7.68 -6.57
N ASP A 187 -7.21 7.29 -7.02
CA ASP A 187 -7.58 7.27 -8.44
C ASP A 187 -8.10 8.65 -8.87
N ILE A 188 -7.21 9.43 -9.48
CA ILE A 188 -7.48 10.82 -9.92
C ILE A 188 -7.50 10.96 -11.45
N GLY A 189 -7.21 9.88 -12.18
CA GLY A 189 -7.21 9.90 -13.63
C GLY A 189 -8.62 10.07 -14.21
N GLU A 190 -8.73 10.71 -15.38
CA GLU A 190 -10.01 10.81 -16.12
C GLU A 190 -10.63 9.43 -16.41
N ARG A 191 -9.78 8.41 -16.56
CA ARG A 191 -10.19 7.01 -16.69
C ARG A 191 -9.96 6.31 -15.37
N LYS A 192 -11.04 5.83 -14.74
CA LYS A 192 -10.98 5.01 -13.53
C LYS A 192 -10.06 3.80 -13.74
N ARG A 193 -9.09 3.65 -12.85
CA ARG A 193 -8.18 2.49 -12.75
C ARG A 193 -8.76 1.41 -11.85
N ILE A 194 -9.60 1.79 -10.89
CA ILE A 194 -10.45 0.89 -10.11
C ILE A 194 -11.90 1.28 -10.39
N SER A 195 -12.60 0.53 -11.24
CA SER A 195 -13.94 0.94 -11.70
C SER A 195 -15.05 0.74 -10.65
N VAL A 196 -14.81 -0.07 -9.63
CA VAL A 196 -15.82 -0.50 -8.65
C VAL A 196 -16.10 0.51 -7.53
N VAL A 197 -15.28 1.55 -7.40
CA VAL A 197 -15.45 2.63 -6.41
C VAL A 197 -14.72 3.89 -6.89
N ASP A 198 -15.23 5.07 -6.54
CA ASP A 198 -14.47 6.31 -6.66
C ASP A 198 -13.38 6.33 -5.58
N PHE A 199 -12.22 5.75 -5.90
CA PHE A 199 -11.15 5.49 -4.94
C PHE A 199 -10.33 6.75 -4.63
N GLN A 200 -10.98 7.72 -3.99
CA GLN A 200 -10.39 8.98 -3.58
C GLN A 200 -10.39 9.07 -2.05
N PHE A 201 -9.23 9.38 -1.49
CA PHE A 201 -9.04 9.42 -0.03
C PHE A 201 -8.19 10.62 0.41
N GLY A 202 -7.92 11.57 -0.50
CA GLY A 202 -7.14 12.78 -0.23
C GLY A 202 -5.78 12.78 -0.92
N GLU A 203 -5.16 13.96 -0.96
CA GLU A 203 -3.83 14.22 -1.55
C GLU A 203 -2.71 13.62 -0.70
N MET A 204 -2.65 12.29 -0.70
CA MET A 204 -1.63 11.53 0.00
C MET A 204 -1.31 10.22 -0.69
N HIS A 205 -0.08 9.76 -0.48
CA HIS A 205 0.37 8.42 -0.82
C HIS A 205 0.48 7.57 0.43
N ILE A 206 -0.01 6.33 0.35
CA ILE A 206 0.04 5.37 1.45
C ILE A 206 1.15 4.35 1.17
N TYR A 207 2.15 4.30 2.04
CA TYR A 207 3.30 3.41 1.93
C TYR A 207 3.12 2.22 2.86
N PHE A 208 3.50 1.04 2.35
CA PHE A 208 3.44 -0.23 3.05
C PHE A 208 4.82 -0.82 3.15
N TYR A 209 5.19 -1.22 4.37
CA TYR A 209 6.45 -1.89 4.68
C TYR A 209 6.19 -3.20 5.39
N LEU A 210 7.07 -4.18 5.20
CA LEU A 210 6.94 -5.52 5.77
C LEU A 210 8.20 -5.93 6.51
N CYS A 211 8.05 -6.27 7.78
CA CYS A 211 9.00 -7.11 8.49
C CYS A 211 8.65 -8.58 8.20
N LYS A 212 9.42 -9.23 7.34
CA LYS A 212 9.22 -10.66 7.01
C LYS A 212 9.38 -11.57 8.22
N ASP A 213 10.37 -11.29 9.06
CA ASP A 213 10.68 -12.15 10.19
C ASP A 213 9.54 -12.19 11.22
N CYS A 214 8.81 -11.08 11.35
CA CYS A 214 7.72 -10.94 12.32
C CYS A 214 6.33 -10.97 11.69
N SER A 215 6.21 -10.97 10.36
CA SER A 215 4.93 -10.79 9.66
C SER A 215 4.19 -9.52 10.10
N VAL A 216 4.93 -8.41 10.25
CA VAL A 216 4.38 -7.11 10.66
C VAL A 216 4.35 -6.18 9.48
N ILE A 217 3.20 -5.54 9.24
CA ILE A 217 3.06 -4.46 8.25
C ILE A 217 3.09 -3.11 8.96
N LYS A 218 3.86 -2.16 8.44
CA LYS A 218 3.76 -0.73 8.75
C LYS A 218 3.05 -0.05 7.60
N THR A 219 2.09 0.80 7.93
CA THR A 219 1.41 1.70 7.00
C THR A 219 1.71 3.13 7.44
N GLU A 220 2.13 3.99 6.51
CA GLU A 220 2.34 5.43 6.78
C GLU A 220 1.95 6.22 5.53
N ILE A 221 1.72 7.52 5.69
CA ILE A 221 1.42 8.39 4.56
C ILE A 221 2.47 9.46 4.35
N GLN A 222 2.52 9.97 3.13
CA GLN A 222 3.13 11.26 2.84
C GLN A 222 2.12 12.07 2.06
N SER A 223 1.91 13.31 2.49
CA SER A 223 1.13 14.28 1.72
C SER A 223 1.85 14.55 0.40
N THR A 224 1.07 14.71 -0.66
CA THR A 224 1.55 14.99 -2.01
C THR A 224 1.32 16.44 -2.37
#